data_AF-A0A7Y1YWF5-F1
#
_entry.id   AF-A0A7Y1YWF5-F1
#
_cell.length_a   1.000
_cell.length_b   1.000
_cell.length_c   1.000
_cell.angle_alpha   90.00
_cell.angle_beta   90.00
_cell.angle_gamma   90.00
#
_symmetry.space_group_name_H-M   'P 1'
#
loop_
_entity.id
_entity.type
_entity.pdbx_description
1 polymer ?
#
loop_
_entity_poly.entity_id
_entity_poly.type
_entity_poly.pdbx_seq_one_letter_code
_entity_poly.pdbx_strand_id
1 'polypeptide(L)'
;MFLVSLVNMLVAAVAVLIHYEFLYRVTQLVPRLNLAYRYRILVGVFAAIIAHAVEVWVFAVAYYWMSRTEGWGQLEGGFEGTLLDCVYFSFTVFTTLGLGDIHPVGDLRYLTGIESLTGLVLITWTASFLYLEMRSHWETR
;
A
#
# COMPACT_ATOMS: atom_id res chain seq x y z
N MET A 1 -2.95 18.72 -15.28
CA MET A 1 -2.21 17.59 -15.90
C MET A 1 -0.78 17.42 -15.37
N PHE A 2 0.21 18.28 -15.68
CA PHE A 2 1.60 18.07 -15.19
C PHE A 2 1.72 17.92 -13.66
N LEU A 3 1.02 18.78 -12.90
CA LEU A 3 1.05 18.75 -11.44
C LEU A 3 0.43 17.46 -10.86
N VAL A 4 -0.67 16.98 -11.45
CA VAL A 4 -1.32 15.71 -11.08
C VAL A 4 -0.37 14.54 -11.31
N SER A 5 0.29 14.50 -12.47
CA SER A 5 1.28 13.45 -12.77
C SER A 5 2.43 13.46 -11.77
N LEU A 6 2.93 14.64 -11.40
CA LEU A 6 3.99 14.79 -10.40
C LEU A 6 3.55 14.27 -9.02
N VAL A 7 2.33 14.62 -8.58
CA VAL A 7 1.78 14.11 -7.31
C VAL A 7 1.64 12.60 -7.35
N ASN A 8 1.10 12.03 -8.43
CA ASN A 8 0.94 10.58 -8.53
C ASN A 8 2.29 9.85 -8.46
N MET A 9 3.32 10.35 -9.16
CA MET A 9 4.67 9.80 -9.10
C MET A 9 5.26 9.90 -7.70
N LEU A 10 5.08 11.04 -7.02
CA LEU A 10 5.59 11.27 -5.68
C LEU A 10 4.94 10.33 -4.67
N VAL A 11 3.61 10.21 -4.68
CA VAL A 11 2.85 9.33 -3.77
C VAL A 11 3.26 7.87 -3.97
N ALA A 12 3.36 7.41 -5.22
CA ALA A 12 3.81 6.06 -5.52
C ALA A 12 5.26 5.81 -5.06
N ALA A 13 6.17 6.78 -5.32
CA ALA A 13 7.56 6.66 -4.88
C ALA A 13 7.68 6.60 -3.35
N VAL A 14 6.90 7.41 -2.63
CA VAL A 14 6.86 7.37 -1.16
C VAL A 14 6.38 6.00 -0.66
N ALA A 15 5.32 5.44 -1.24
CA ALA A 15 4.85 4.10 -0.89
C ALA A 15 5.92 3.03 -1.12
N VAL A 16 6.62 3.06 -2.26
CA VAL A 16 7.72 2.13 -2.57
C VAL A 16 8.88 2.27 -1.57
N LEU A 17 9.27 3.50 -1.21
CA LEU A 17 10.34 3.75 -0.25
C LEU A 17 9.97 3.26 1.16
N ILE A 18 8.74 3.51 1.59
CA ILE A 18 8.21 3.00 2.87
C ILE A 18 8.26 1.47 2.87
N HIS A 19 7.77 0.84 1.80
CA HIS A 19 7.77 -0.61 1.68
C HIS A 19 9.18 -1.21 1.77
N TYR A 20 10.12 -0.62 1.01
CA TYR A 20 11.52 -1.03 1.02
C TYR A 20 12.14 -0.91 2.42
N GLU A 21 11.98 0.24 3.09
CA GLU A 21 12.52 0.47 4.43
C GLU A 21 11.92 -0.52 5.44
N PHE A 22 10.63 -0.84 5.28
CA PHE A 22 9.95 -1.80 6.12
C PHE A 22 10.53 -3.21 5.96
N LEU A 23 10.66 -3.70 4.72
CA LEU A 23 11.28 -4.99 4.43
C LEU A 23 12.74 -5.05 4.90
N TYR A 24 13.49 -3.95 4.71
CA TYR A 24 14.87 -3.83 5.18
C TYR A 24 14.95 -3.98 6.71
N ARG A 25 14.09 -3.28 7.45
CA ARG A 25 14.02 -3.39 8.92
C ARG A 25 13.61 -4.78 9.37
N VAL A 26 12.61 -5.39 8.72
CA VAL A 26 12.20 -6.77 9.02
C VAL A 26 13.38 -7.73 8.86
N THR A 27 14.13 -7.60 7.76
CA THR A 27 15.33 -8.41 7.49
C THR A 27 16.42 -8.24 8.55
N GLN A 28 16.59 -7.05 9.10
CA GLN A 28 17.58 -6.79 10.15
C GLN A 28 17.14 -7.18 11.57
N LEU A 29 15.86 -6.98 11.89
CA LEU A 29 15.34 -7.09 13.25
C LEU A 29 14.84 -8.50 13.56
N VAL A 30 14.14 -9.15 12.63
CA VAL A 30 13.54 -10.47 12.85
C VAL A 30 14.58 -11.55 13.20
N PRO A 31 15.76 -11.62 12.56
CA PRO A 31 16.78 -12.60 12.93
C PRO A 31 17.34 -12.41 14.35
N ARG A 32 17.28 -11.19 14.89
CA ARG A 32 17.74 -10.86 16.25
C ARG A 32 16.76 -11.27 17.34
N LEU A 33 15.54 -11.69 16.97
CA LEU A 33 14.55 -12.18 17.93
C LEU A 33 14.94 -13.59 18.40
N ASN A 34 14.93 -13.79 19.72
CA ASN A 34 15.09 -15.11 20.36
C ASN A 34 13.81 -15.95 20.24
N LEU A 35 13.34 -16.15 19.01
CA LEU A 35 12.15 -16.91 18.66
C LEU A 35 12.51 -18.11 17.78
N ALA A 36 11.77 -19.20 17.93
CA ALA A 36 11.87 -20.32 17.00
C ALA A 36 11.49 -19.85 15.59
N TYR A 37 12.17 -20.41 14.59
CA TYR A 37 12.07 -19.99 13.20
C TYR A 37 10.62 -19.84 12.67
N ARG A 38 9.73 -20.79 12.99
CA ARG A 38 8.31 -20.73 12.60
C ARG A 38 7.59 -19.46 13.05
N TYR A 39 7.97 -18.88 14.20
CA TYR A 39 7.36 -17.65 14.71
C TYR A 39 7.97 -16.40 14.06
N ARG A 40 9.21 -16.47 13.55
CA ARG A 40 9.85 -15.36 12.82
C ARG A 40 9.10 -15.06 11.52
N ILE A 41 8.67 -16.09 10.81
CA ILE A 41 7.83 -15.95 9.60
C ILE A 41 6.50 -15.28 9.93
N LEU A 42 5.84 -15.67 11.03
CA LEU A 42 4.59 -15.02 11.46
C LEU A 42 4.81 -13.53 11.76
N VAL A 43 5.90 -13.19 12.46
CA VAL A 43 6.28 -11.78 12.69
C VAL A 43 6.47 -11.04 11.36
N GLY A 44 7.15 -11.65 10.38
CA GLY A 44 7.31 -11.08 9.04
C GLY A 44 5.98 -10.81 8.35
N VAL A 45 5.03 -11.75 8.40
CA VAL A 45 3.68 -11.61 7.83
C VAL A 45 2.92 -10.46 8.49
N PHE A 46 2.85 -10.41 9.83
CA PHE A 46 2.16 -9.32 10.53
C PHE A 46 2.79 -7.97 10.27
N ALA A 47 4.12 -7.92 10.21
CA ALA A 47 4.85 -6.71 9.88
C ALA A 47 4.47 -6.25 8.46
N ALA A 48 4.46 -7.15 7.47
CA ALA A 48 4.07 -6.80 6.11
C ALA A 48 2.62 -6.29 5.99
N ILE A 49 1.67 -6.86 6.75
CA ILE A 49 0.30 -6.32 6.81
C ILE A 49 0.28 -4.88 7.34
N ILE A 50 1.09 -4.58 8.36
CA ILE A 50 1.23 -3.22 8.89
C ILE A 50 1.85 -2.29 7.84
N ALA A 51 2.87 -2.75 7.10
CA ALA A 51 3.50 -1.97 6.02
C ALA A 51 2.47 -1.57 4.95
N HIS A 52 1.69 -2.54 4.46
CA HIS A 52 0.64 -2.28 3.48
C HIS A 52 -0.46 -1.38 4.01
N ALA A 53 -0.83 -1.50 5.29
CA ALA A 53 -1.76 -0.57 5.89
C ALA A 53 -1.20 0.87 5.87
N VAL A 54 0.08 1.07 6.23
CA VAL A 54 0.72 2.39 6.16
C VAL A 54 0.77 2.93 4.73
N GLU A 55 1.06 2.09 3.73
CA GLU A 55 1.04 2.48 2.31
C GLU A 55 -0.35 2.93 1.86
N VAL A 56 -1.41 2.21 2.27
CA VAL A 56 -2.79 2.62 2.04
C VAL A 56 -3.07 4.00 2.65
N TRP A 57 -2.61 4.27 3.88
CA TRP A 57 -2.78 5.59 4.49
C TRP A 57 -2.10 6.71 3.70
N VAL A 58 -0.96 6.44 3.04
CA VAL A 58 -0.28 7.42 2.17
C VAL A 58 -1.16 7.80 0.98
N PHE A 59 -1.77 6.83 0.30
CA PHE A 59 -2.69 7.08 -0.80
C PHE A 59 -3.99 7.73 -0.31
N ALA A 60 -4.55 7.29 0.81
CA ALA A 60 -5.75 7.86 1.41
C ALA A 60 -5.62 9.36 1.71
N VAL A 61 -4.47 9.78 2.27
CA VAL A 61 -4.18 11.19 2.50
C VAL A 61 -4.08 11.96 1.18
N ALA A 62 -3.48 11.38 0.13
CA ALA A 62 -3.46 12.00 -1.19
C ALA A 62 -4.87 12.18 -1.75
N TYR A 63 -5.74 11.17 -1.67
CA TYR A 63 -7.15 11.28 -2.06
C TYR A 63 -7.89 12.38 -1.32
N TYR A 64 -7.69 12.46 -0.01
CA TYR A 64 -8.37 13.43 0.83
C TYR A 64 -8.07 14.87 0.42
N TRP A 65 -6.81 15.18 0.11
CA TRP A 65 -6.42 16.53 -0.34
C TRP A 65 -6.80 16.78 -1.81
N MET A 66 -6.60 15.80 -2.69
CA MET A 66 -6.91 15.95 -4.12
C MET A 66 -8.41 16.10 -4.36
N SER A 67 -9.26 15.33 -3.67
CA SER A 67 -10.73 15.41 -3.81
C SER A 67 -11.34 16.74 -3.36
N ARG A 68 -10.62 17.52 -2.54
CA ARG A 68 -11.03 18.83 -2.04
C ARG A 68 -10.46 19.99 -2.86
N THR A 69 -9.58 19.70 -3.81
CA THR A 69 -8.96 20.72 -4.67
C THR A 69 -9.73 20.84 -5.97
N GLU A 70 -10.20 22.04 -6.28
CA GLU A 70 -10.93 22.29 -7.53
C GLU A 70 -10.07 21.92 -8.76
N GLY A 71 -10.70 21.25 -9.73
CA GLY A 71 -10.08 20.88 -11.00
C GLY A 71 -9.35 19.53 -11.03
N TRP A 72 -9.23 18.83 -9.89
CA TRP A 72 -8.53 17.53 -9.81
C TRP A 72 -9.48 16.33 -9.83
N GLY A 73 -10.78 16.58 -9.81
CA GLY A 73 -11.81 15.55 -9.69
C GLY A 73 -12.22 15.29 -8.25
N GLN A 74 -13.17 14.39 -8.08
CA GLN A 74 -13.79 14.10 -6.78
C GLN A 74 -14.03 12.59 -6.63
N LEU A 75 -14.28 12.16 -5.40
CA LEU A 75 -14.81 10.83 -5.10
C LEU A 75 -16.33 10.95 -4.99
N GLU A 76 -17.04 10.08 -5.70
CA GLU A 76 -18.50 10.04 -5.76
C GLU A 76 -19.03 8.66 -5.34
N GLY A 77 -20.36 8.55 -5.19
CA GLY A 77 -21.03 7.36 -4.68
C GLY A 77 -21.29 7.46 -3.17
N GLY A 78 -20.94 6.43 -2.41
CA GLY A 78 -21.06 6.38 -0.95
C GLY A 78 -20.03 7.22 -0.19
N PHE A 79 -19.54 8.32 -0.78
CA PHE A 79 -18.50 9.17 -0.20
C PHE A 79 -19.11 10.35 0.55
N GLU A 80 -18.84 10.46 1.85
CA GLU A 80 -19.34 11.55 2.71
C GLU A 80 -18.29 12.65 2.93
N GLY A 81 -17.10 12.53 2.35
CA GLY A 81 -16.03 13.53 2.45
C GLY A 81 -15.08 13.33 3.63
N THR A 82 -15.16 12.19 4.32
CA THR A 82 -14.30 11.90 5.48
C THR A 82 -12.95 11.32 5.06
N LEU A 83 -11.93 11.47 5.92
CA LEU A 83 -10.64 10.81 5.68
C LEU A 83 -10.76 9.29 5.73
N LEU A 84 -11.68 8.76 6.55
CA LEU A 84 -11.92 7.33 6.67
C LEU A 84 -12.53 6.75 5.40
N ASP A 85 -13.37 7.50 4.70
CA ASP A 85 -13.90 7.09 3.38
C ASP A 85 -12.76 6.97 2.36
N CYS A 86 -11.79 7.90 2.39
CA CYS A 86 -10.59 7.82 1.56
C CYS A 86 -9.71 6.62 1.92
N VAL A 87 -9.57 6.30 3.22
CA VAL A 87 -8.84 5.10 3.68
C VAL A 87 -9.52 3.83 3.20
N TYR A 88 -10.83 3.75 3.35
CA TYR A 88 -11.63 2.62 2.86
C TYR A 88 -11.49 2.47 1.33
N PHE A 89 -11.68 3.55 0.57
CA PHE A 89 -11.50 3.55 -0.87
C PHE A 89 -10.10 3.08 -1.27
N SER A 90 -9.05 3.66 -0.67
CA SER A 90 -7.65 3.30 -0.90
C SER A 90 -7.38 1.82 -0.60
N PHE A 91 -7.92 1.25 0.49
CA PHE A 91 -7.84 -0.20 0.74
C PHE A 91 -8.40 -1.02 -0.41
N THR A 92 -9.59 -0.66 -0.92
CA THR A 92 -10.22 -1.41 -2.01
C THR A 92 -9.43 -1.32 -3.31
N VAL A 93 -8.78 -0.19 -3.58
CA VAL A 93 -8.00 0.03 -4.81
C VAL A 93 -6.62 -0.63 -4.72
N PHE A 94 -5.90 -0.40 -3.62
CA PHE A 94 -4.57 -0.95 -3.35
C PHE A 94 -4.55 -2.48 -3.40
N THR A 95 -5.59 -3.10 -2.83
CA THR A 95 -5.74 -4.56 -2.84
C THR A 95 -6.40 -5.10 -4.11
N THR A 96 -6.76 -4.23 -5.06
CA THR A 96 -7.46 -4.57 -6.31
C THR A 96 -8.85 -5.17 -6.13
N LEU A 97 -9.45 -5.00 -4.94
CA LEU A 97 -10.79 -5.50 -4.61
C LEU A 97 -11.89 -4.76 -5.39
N GLY A 98 -11.83 -3.42 -5.43
CA GLY A 98 -12.71 -2.58 -6.25
C GLY A 98 -14.23 -2.78 -6.04
N LEU A 99 -14.73 -2.55 -4.81
CA LEU A 99 -16.15 -2.76 -4.46
C LEU A 99 -17.13 -1.86 -5.24
N GLY A 100 -16.68 -0.69 -5.70
CA GLY A 100 -17.43 0.18 -6.62
C GLY A 100 -18.51 1.05 -5.98
N ASP A 101 -18.65 1.00 -4.67
CA ASP A 101 -19.52 1.86 -3.87
C ASP A 101 -18.99 3.31 -3.77
N ILE A 102 -17.67 3.48 -3.74
CA ILE A 102 -16.97 4.76 -3.94
C ILE A 102 -16.16 4.67 -5.23
N HIS A 103 -16.26 5.70 -6.07
CA HIS A 103 -15.54 5.74 -7.34
C HIS A 103 -14.97 7.12 -7.67
N PRO A 104 -13.80 7.17 -8.36
CA PRO A 104 -13.14 8.43 -8.70
C PRO A 104 -13.66 9.01 -10.02
N VAL A 105 -13.85 10.32 -10.04
CA VAL A 105 -14.22 11.11 -11.22
C VAL A 105 -13.12 12.15 -11.49
N GLY A 106 -12.94 12.52 -12.76
CA GLY A 106 -11.89 13.48 -13.17
C GLY A 106 -10.47 12.93 -13.08
N ASP A 107 -9.51 13.80 -12.75
CA ASP A 107 -8.07 13.49 -12.75
C ASP A 107 -7.68 12.49 -11.63
N LEU A 108 -8.48 12.34 -10.57
CA LEU A 108 -8.30 11.33 -9.52
C LEU A 108 -8.23 9.89 -10.04
N ARG A 109 -8.84 9.61 -11.20
CA ARG A 109 -8.80 8.29 -11.85
C ARG A 109 -7.37 7.82 -12.13
N TYR A 110 -6.46 8.75 -12.42
CA TYR A 110 -5.06 8.42 -12.67
C TYR A 110 -4.33 7.98 -11.40
N LEU A 111 -4.63 8.61 -10.25
CA LEU A 111 -4.07 8.18 -8.98
C LEU A 111 -4.59 6.77 -8.63
N THR A 112 -5.88 6.50 -8.85
CA THR A 112 -6.48 5.17 -8.63
C THR A 112 -5.85 4.09 -9.48
N GLY A 113 -5.60 4.35 -10.76
CA GLY A 113 -4.87 3.40 -11.61
C GLY A 113 -3.45 3.13 -11.11
N ILE A 114 -2.74 4.18 -10.69
CA ILE A 114 -1.36 4.07 -10.19
C ILE A 114 -1.31 3.35 -8.84
N GLU A 115 -2.24 3.65 -7.92
CA GLU A 115 -2.35 2.96 -6.65
C GLU A 115 -2.61 1.47 -6.84
N SER A 116 -3.56 1.10 -7.71
CA SER A 116 -3.88 -0.31 -7.98
C SER A 116 -2.67 -1.09 -8.49
N LEU A 117 -1.92 -0.50 -9.44
CA LEU A 117 -0.69 -1.10 -9.94
C LEU A 117 0.40 -1.18 -8.86
N THR A 118 0.57 -0.11 -8.07
CA THR A 118 1.56 -0.05 -6.99
C THR A 118 1.27 -1.09 -5.93
N GLY A 119 0.03 -1.17 -5.45
CA GLY A 119 -0.38 -2.13 -4.42
C GLY A 119 -0.19 -3.57 -4.87
N LEU A 120 -0.56 -3.90 -6.11
CA LEU A 120 -0.28 -5.22 -6.68
C LEU A 120 1.21 -5.57 -6.66
N VAL A 121 2.07 -4.65 -7.09
CA VAL A 121 3.53 -4.85 -7.09
C VAL A 121 4.08 -5.02 -5.67
N LEU A 122 3.64 -4.20 -4.71
CA LEU A 122 4.14 -4.27 -3.34
C LEU A 122 3.69 -5.54 -2.62
N ILE A 123 2.43 -5.94 -2.79
CA ILE A 123 1.90 -7.19 -2.22
C ILE A 123 2.65 -8.41 -2.79
N THR A 124 2.89 -8.45 -4.10
CA THR A 124 3.61 -9.56 -4.74
C THR A 124 5.10 -9.57 -4.40
N TRP A 125 5.72 -8.41 -4.19
CA TRP A 125 7.08 -8.29 -3.68
C TRP A 125 7.19 -8.86 -2.26
N THR A 126 6.27 -8.49 -1.37
CA THR A 126 6.16 -9.07 -0.02
C THR A 126 6.00 -10.59 -0.05
N ALA A 127 5.09 -11.10 -0.89
CA ALA A 127 4.87 -12.55 -1.00
C ALA A 127 6.15 -13.29 -1.43
N SER A 128 6.87 -12.72 -2.40
CA SER A 128 8.15 -13.26 -2.89
C SER A 128 9.25 -13.20 -1.82
N PHE A 129 9.33 -12.10 -1.08
CA PHE A 129 10.26 -11.94 0.05
C PHE A 129 10.01 -13.01 1.13
N LEU A 130 8.76 -13.17 1.57
CA LEU A 130 8.39 -14.17 2.57
C LEU A 130 8.63 -15.59 2.08
N TYR A 131 8.38 -15.87 0.80
CA TYR A 131 8.66 -17.17 0.19
C TYR A 131 10.16 -17.49 0.20
N LEU A 132 11.01 -16.53 -0.17
CA LEU A 132 12.47 -16.70 -0.14
C LEU A 132 12.97 -16.94 1.29
N GLU A 133 12.45 -16.21 2.27
CA GLU A 133 12.75 -16.44 3.68
C GLU A 133 12.35 -17.88 4.08
N MET A 134 11.09 -18.29 3.82
CA MET A 134 10.61 -19.64 4.10
C MET A 134 11.51 -20.73 3.53
N ARG A 135 11.89 -20.60 2.24
CA ARG A 135 12.78 -21.54 1.53
C ARG A 135 14.17 -21.63 2.16
N SER A 136 14.80 -20.49 2.46
CA SER A 136 16.18 -20.45 2.94
C SER A 136 16.42 -21.27 4.20
N HIS A 137 15.41 -21.42 5.07
CA HIS A 137 15.56 -22.16 6.34
C HIS A 137 14.97 -23.58 6.30
N TRP A 138 14.22 -23.94 5.25
CA TRP A 138 13.79 -25.33 5.04
C TRP A 138 14.87 -26.20 4.40
N GLU A 139 15.73 -25.64 3.55
CA GLU A 139 16.84 -26.40 2.92
C GLU A 139 18.01 -26.68 3.88
N THR A 140 18.09 -25.97 5.01
CA THR A 140 19.11 -26.18 6.06
C THR A 140 18.74 -27.26 7.07
N ARG A 141 17.84 -28.19 6.72
CA ARG A 141 17.50 -29.38 7.53
C ARG A 141 17.69 -30.66 6.74
#